data_AF-A0A975JZY1-F1
#
_entry.id   AF-A0A975JZY1-F1
#
_cell.length_a   1.000
_cell.length_b   1.000
_cell.length_c   1.000
_cell.angle_alpha   90.00
_cell.angle_beta   90.00
_cell.angle_gamma   90.00
#
_symmetry.space_group_name_H-M   'P 1'
#
loop_
_entity.id
_entity.type
_entity.pdbx_description
1 polymer ?
#
loop_
_entity_poly.entity_id
_entity_poly.type
_entity_poly.pdbx_seq_one_letter_code
_entity_poly.pdbx_strand_id
1 'polypeptide(L)'
;MRFNATLLSATLLFFLGGIVATGHGATIIAPAHAAPEGRQCPPQDGYQIQIFGNISCTDAGYIAEAYDLSGEKRQDIAEFTCERSSPVVFPIIFQCNSANGEFAVSQQS
;
A
#
# COMPACT_ATOMS: atom_id res chain seq x y z
N MET A 1 15.08 -30.47 -42.23
CA MET A 1 15.43 -29.18 -42.87
C MET A 1 14.25 -28.26 -42.59
N ARG A 2 14.32 -27.14 -41.89
CA ARG A 2 15.35 -26.10 -41.81
C ARG A 2 15.32 -25.45 -40.42
N PHE A 3 16.52 -25.17 -39.90
CA PHE A 3 16.78 -24.25 -38.79
C PHE A 3 16.43 -22.82 -39.22
N ASN A 4 15.87 -22.00 -38.32
CA ASN A 4 15.79 -20.56 -38.54
C ASN A 4 16.44 -19.84 -37.35
N ALA A 5 17.72 -19.53 -37.53
CA ALA A 5 18.51 -18.64 -36.71
C ALA A 5 18.56 -17.29 -37.42
N THR A 6 18.01 -16.25 -36.79
CA THR A 6 18.07 -14.88 -37.33
C THR A 6 18.30 -13.90 -36.19
N LEU A 7 19.60 -13.66 -35.96
CA LEU A 7 20.24 -12.36 -35.68
C LEU A 7 19.74 -11.56 -34.45
N LEU A 8 20.41 -11.65 -33.29
CA LEU A 8 21.61 -10.87 -32.93
C LEU A 8 21.56 -9.41 -33.41
N SER A 9 20.86 -8.55 -32.65
CA SER A 9 21.09 -7.10 -32.67
C SER A 9 21.85 -6.71 -31.40
N ALA A 10 23.17 -6.68 -31.53
CA ALA A 10 24.11 -6.13 -30.56
C ALA A 10 24.36 -4.65 -30.88
N THR A 11 23.94 -3.75 -29.99
CA THR A 11 24.37 -2.34 -29.93
C THR A 11 24.26 -1.94 -28.46
N LEU A 12 25.27 -2.13 -27.60
CA LEU A 12 26.56 -1.45 -27.52
C LEU A 12 26.41 0.05 -27.26
N LEU A 13 26.12 0.41 -26.00
CA LEU A 13 26.51 1.70 -25.42
C LEU A 13 27.12 1.46 -24.04
N PHE A 14 28.45 1.45 -24.04
CA PHE A 14 29.31 1.54 -22.86
C PHE A 14 29.16 2.94 -22.26
N PHE A 15 28.70 3.03 -21.01
CA PHE A 15 28.97 4.19 -20.17
C PHE A 15 30.00 3.79 -19.12
N LEU A 16 31.26 4.11 -19.43
CA LEU A 16 32.35 4.21 -18.45
C LEU A 16 32.19 5.55 -17.73
N GLY A 17 31.82 5.51 -16.46
CA GLY A 17 31.76 6.68 -15.58
C GLY A 17 31.60 6.22 -14.14
N GLY A 18 32.72 5.90 -13.49
CA GLY A 18 32.74 5.32 -12.16
C GLY A 18 32.32 6.29 -11.06
N ILE A 19 31.68 5.74 -10.02
CA ILE A 19 31.80 6.23 -8.65
C ILE A 19 31.80 4.98 -7.75
N VAL A 20 32.88 4.81 -6.99
CA VAL A 20 33.03 3.85 -5.90
C VAL A 20 32.27 4.36 -4.68
N ALA A 21 31.39 3.55 -4.08
CA ALA A 21 31.02 3.69 -2.68
C ALA A 21 30.55 2.34 -2.13
N THR A 22 31.19 1.97 -1.02
CA THR A 22 31.11 0.73 -0.26
C THR A 22 29.82 0.61 0.55
N GLY A 23 29.23 -0.58 0.55
CA GLY A 23 28.60 -1.16 1.74
C GLY A 23 27.07 -1.09 1.84
N HIS A 24 26.54 -2.24 2.29
CA HIS A 24 25.26 -2.50 2.97
C HIS A 24 24.09 -2.98 2.11
N GLY A 25 23.85 -4.30 2.21
CA GLY A 25 22.53 -4.93 2.17
C GLY A 25 21.80 -4.88 0.83
N ALA A 26 21.99 -5.91 0.00
CA ALA A 26 21.03 -6.23 -1.05
C ALA A 26 19.75 -6.77 -0.40
N THR A 27 18.83 -5.89 0.00
CA THR A 27 17.43 -6.26 0.22
C THR A 27 16.80 -6.45 -1.16
N ILE A 28 16.48 -7.70 -1.49
CA ILE A 28 15.64 -8.05 -2.63
C ILE A 28 14.26 -7.47 -2.33
N ILE A 29 13.89 -6.37 -2.98
CA ILE A 29 12.52 -5.86 -2.97
C ILE A 29 11.72 -6.81 -3.87
N ALA A 30 11.00 -7.76 -3.27
CA ALA A 30 10.05 -8.60 -3.98
C ALA A 30 8.94 -7.70 -4.58
N PRO A 31 8.41 -7.99 -5.77
CA PRO A 31 7.32 -7.21 -6.34
C PRO A 31 6.09 -7.39 -5.43
N ALA A 32 5.69 -6.31 -4.76
CA ALA A 32 4.40 -6.28 -4.10
C ALA A 32 3.33 -6.50 -5.17
N HIS A 33 2.51 -7.54 -4.99
CA HIS A 33 1.30 -7.74 -5.79
C HIS A 33 0.47 -6.46 -5.67
N ALA A 34 0.26 -5.75 -6.78
CA ALA A 34 -0.54 -4.54 -6.81
C ALA A 34 -2.00 -4.89 -6.44
N ALA A 35 -2.33 -4.75 -5.15
CA ALA A 35 -3.71 -4.53 -4.73
C ALA A 35 -4.24 -3.30 -5.49
N PRO A 36 -5.55 -3.21 -5.78
CA PRO A 36 -6.14 -2.05 -6.46
C PRO A 36 -5.54 -0.78 -5.85
N GLU A 37 -4.98 0.08 -6.70
CA GLU A 37 -4.02 1.11 -6.30
C GLU A 37 -4.70 2.28 -5.57
N GLY A 38 -5.16 2.01 -4.35
CA GLY A 38 -5.61 3.02 -3.40
C GLY A 38 -4.47 3.96 -3.06
N ARG A 39 -4.79 5.24 -2.84
CA ARG A 39 -3.79 6.24 -2.44
C ARG A 39 -3.35 5.97 -1.00
N GLN A 40 -2.05 5.83 -0.77
CA GLN A 40 -1.50 5.70 0.58
C GLN A 40 -1.33 7.08 1.23
N CYS A 41 -1.72 7.18 2.49
CA CYS A 41 -1.43 8.34 3.32
C CYS A 41 -0.03 8.22 3.95
N PRO A 42 0.59 9.36 4.35
CA PRO A 42 1.73 9.31 5.25
C PRO A 42 1.38 8.46 6.48
N PRO A 43 2.28 7.62 6.98
CA PRO A 43 2.00 6.84 8.18
C PRO A 43 1.77 7.73 9.40
N GLN A 44 0.83 7.36 10.26
CA GLN A 44 0.45 8.11 11.45
C GLN A 44 0.29 7.13 12.63
N ASP A 45 0.99 7.39 13.73
CA ASP A 45 0.87 6.63 15.00
C ASP A 45 1.03 5.11 14.88
N GLY A 46 1.89 4.65 13.96
CA GLY A 46 2.13 3.22 13.71
C GLY A 46 1.06 2.56 12.84
N TYR A 47 0.18 3.35 12.23
CA TYR A 47 -0.83 2.91 11.27
C TYR A 47 -0.51 3.38 9.85
N GLN A 48 -0.91 2.56 8.89
CA GLN A 48 -0.95 2.90 7.48
C GLN A 48 -2.41 3.00 7.03
N ILE A 49 -2.79 4.14 6.46
CA ILE A 49 -4.12 4.35 5.88
C ILE A 49 -4.01 4.27 4.37
N GLN A 50 -4.91 3.51 3.74
CA GLN A 50 -5.04 3.41 2.29
C GLN A 50 -6.44 3.80 1.85
N ILE A 51 -6.54 4.77 0.94
CA ILE A 51 -7.78 5.40 0.50
C ILE A 51 -8.17 4.91 -0.90
N PHE A 52 -9.41 4.47 -1.03
CA PHE A 52 -10.06 3.97 -2.25
C PHE A 52 -11.21 4.89 -2.71
N GLY A 53 -11.04 6.21 -2.59
CA GLY A 53 -12.08 7.16 -2.98
C GLY A 53 -11.70 8.62 -2.82
N ASN A 54 -12.72 9.48 -2.69
CA ASN A 54 -12.57 10.92 -2.59
C ASN A 54 -12.64 11.40 -1.13
N ILE A 55 -11.71 10.91 -0.31
CA ILE A 55 -11.47 11.40 1.04
C ILE A 55 -10.01 11.85 1.17
N SER A 56 -9.76 12.87 1.98
CA SER A 56 -8.42 13.35 2.28
C SER A 56 -7.73 12.46 3.33
N CYS A 57 -6.41 12.45 3.37
CA CYS A 57 -5.69 11.72 4.42
C CYS A 57 -5.97 12.26 5.82
N THR A 58 -6.18 13.58 5.94
CA THR A 58 -6.52 14.22 7.21
C THR A 58 -7.86 13.75 7.73
N ASP A 59 -8.90 13.75 6.88
CA ASP A 59 -10.24 13.32 7.30
C ASP A 59 -10.28 11.81 7.60
N ALA A 60 -9.62 11.00 6.78
CA ALA A 60 -9.50 9.57 7.03
C ALA A 60 -8.76 9.27 8.34
N GLY A 61 -7.73 10.07 8.67
CA GLY A 61 -7.03 10.03 9.94
C GLY A 61 -7.95 10.31 11.13
N TYR A 62 -8.74 11.38 11.08
CA TYR A 62 -9.69 11.70 12.16
C TYR A 62 -10.75 10.62 12.38
N ILE A 63 -11.26 10.03 11.29
CA ILE A 63 -12.23 8.93 11.40
C ILE A 63 -11.55 7.68 11.99
N ALA A 64 -10.30 7.41 11.59
CA ALA A 64 -9.53 6.28 12.09
C ALA A 64 -9.24 6.41 13.60
N GLU A 65 -8.88 7.61 14.08
CA GLU A 65 -8.64 7.88 15.50
C GLU A 65 -9.91 7.74 16.35
N ALA A 66 -11.08 8.02 15.77
CA ALA A 66 -12.36 7.90 16.46
C ALA A 66 -12.86 6.44 16.59
N TYR A 67 -12.27 5.49 15.86
CA TYR A 67 -12.69 4.09 15.89
C TYR A 67 -12.25 3.37 17.17
N ASP A 68 -13.20 2.88 17.97
CA ASP A 68 -12.89 2.13 19.20
C ASP A 68 -12.57 0.67 18.89
N LEU A 69 -11.28 0.31 18.93
CA LEU A 69 -10.83 -1.07 18.70
C LEU A 69 -11.38 -2.08 19.72
N SER A 70 -11.80 -1.65 20.90
CA SER A 70 -12.39 -2.50 21.94
C SER A 70 -13.92 -2.59 21.87
N GLY A 71 -14.54 -1.70 21.11
CA GLY A 71 -15.98 -1.58 20.95
C GLY A 71 -16.59 -2.55 19.94
N GLU A 72 -17.77 -2.17 19.45
CA GLU A 72 -18.54 -2.94 18.48
C GLU A 72 -17.74 -3.19 17.19
N LYS A 73 -17.99 -4.34 16.54
CA LYS A 73 -17.30 -4.70 15.29
C LYS A 73 -17.59 -3.68 14.19
N ARG A 74 -18.83 -3.21 14.09
CA ARG A 74 -19.27 -2.18 13.16
C ARG A 74 -19.57 -0.92 13.96
N GLN A 75 -19.01 0.21 13.54
CA GLN A 75 -19.24 1.51 14.17
C GLN A 75 -19.48 2.54 13.06
N ASP A 76 -20.47 3.40 13.26
CA ASP A 76 -20.74 4.51 12.36
C ASP A 76 -20.07 5.78 12.92
N ILE A 77 -19.18 6.38 12.12
CA ILE A 77 -18.36 7.53 12.48
C ILE A 77 -18.53 8.57 11.38
N ALA A 78 -19.15 9.70 11.72
CA ALA A 78 -19.61 10.69 10.74
C ALA A 78 -20.48 10.02 9.65
N GLU A 79 -20.17 10.21 8.36
CA GLU A 79 -20.85 9.55 7.25
C GLU A 79 -20.30 8.16 6.87
N PHE A 80 -19.31 7.65 7.62
CA PHE A 80 -18.65 6.38 7.32
C PHE A 80 -19.15 5.26 8.23
N THR A 81 -19.40 4.10 7.64
CA THR A 81 -19.57 2.84 8.36
C THR A 81 -18.23 2.12 8.37
N CYS A 82 -17.68 1.89 9.56
CA CYS A 82 -16.40 1.25 9.78
C CYS A 82 -16.55 -0.15 10.36
N GLU A 83 -15.85 -1.13 9.80
CA GLU A 83 -15.90 -2.53 10.19
C GLU A 83 -14.53 -3.09 10.54
N ARG A 84 -14.39 -3.64 11.74
CA ARG A 84 -13.21 -4.41 12.15
C ARG A 84 -13.04 -5.61 11.23
N SER A 85 -11.86 -5.67 10.62
CA SER A 85 -11.47 -6.79 9.79
C SER A 85 -11.19 -8.01 10.67
N SER A 86 -11.35 -9.21 10.11
CA SER A 86 -11.12 -10.44 10.86
C SER A 86 -9.64 -10.59 11.20
N PRO A 87 -9.27 -11.03 12.42
CA PRO A 87 -7.88 -11.22 12.84
C PRO A 87 -7.10 -12.25 12.00
N VAL A 88 -7.76 -12.98 11.10
CA VAL A 88 -7.12 -13.90 10.14
C VAL A 88 -6.45 -13.14 8.98
N VAL A 89 -6.80 -11.87 8.76
CA VAL A 89 -6.35 -11.02 7.64
C VAL A 89 -5.49 -9.86 8.17
N PHE A 90 -4.50 -10.13 9.03
CA PHE A 90 -3.46 -9.14 9.35
C PHE A 90 -2.72 -8.81 8.04
N PRO A 91 -2.68 -7.53 7.59
CA PRO A 91 -2.40 -6.34 8.39
C PRO A 91 -3.56 -5.34 8.57
N ILE A 92 -4.73 -5.56 7.96
CA ILE A 92 -5.84 -4.60 8.02
C ILE A 92 -6.60 -4.76 9.34
N ILE A 93 -6.73 -3.67 10.09
CA ILE A 93 -7.39 -3.60 11.40
C ILE A 93 -8.89 -3.36 11.20
N PHE A 94 -9.25 -2.38 10.39
CA PHE A 94 -10.63 -2.06 10.02
C PHE A 94 -10.70 -1.36 8.67
N GLN A 95 -11.89 -1.35 8.08
CA GLN A 95 -12.20 -0.71 6.81
C GLN A 95 -13.43 0.17 6.98
N CYS A 96 -13.44 1.34 6.36
CA CYS A 96 -14.51 2.31 6.45
C CYS A 96 -15.03 2.64 5.05
N ASN A 97 -16.35 2.63 4.88
CA ASN A 97 -17.00 2.93 3.62
C ASN A 97 -18.09 4.00 3.79
N SER A 98 -18.22 4.86 2.79
CA SER A 98 -19.31 5.83 2.65
C SER A 98 -19.63 6.05 1.17
N ALA A 99 -20.60 6.94 0.89
CA ALA A 99 -20.86 7.40 -0.47
C ALA A 99 -19.72 8.25 -1.05
N ASN A 100 -18.87 8.85 -0.20
CA ASN A 100 -17.80 9.76 -0.61
C ASN A 100 -16.45 9.03 -0.82
N GLY A 101 -16.32 7.81 -0.31
CA GLY A 101 -15.14 6.98 -0.52
C GLY A 101 -15.04 5.81 0.45
N GLU A 102 -13.98 5.04 0.28
CA GLU A 102 -13.61 3.94 1.15
C GLU A 102 -12.16 4.13 1.59
N PHE A 103 -11.82 3.67 2.80
CA PHE A 103 -10.42 3.57 3.23
C PHE A 103 -10.23 2.39 4.19
N ALA A 104 -9.00 1.86 4.21
CA ALA A 104 -8.58 0.79 5.09
C ALA A 104 -7.45 1.27 6.00
N VAL A 105 -7.44 0.77 7.24
CA VAL A 105 -6.40 1.06 8.22
C VAL A 105 -5.66 -0.24 8.56
N SER A 106 -4.34 -0.22 8.50
CA SER A 106 -3.48 -1.36 8.81
C SER A 106 -2.39 -1.01 9.83
N GLN A 107 -1.89 -2.03 10.56
CA GLN A 107 -0.69 -1.88 11.38
C GLN A 107 0.53 -1.70 10.48
N GLN A 108 1.41 -0.76 10.82
CA GLN A 108 2.72 -0.62 10.21
C GLN A 108 3.68 -1.61 10.90
N SER A 109 4.13 -2.63 10.16
CA SER A 109 5.06 -3.66 10.63
C SER A 109 6.52 -3.24 10.48
#